data_AF-A0A7S1WHC3-F1
#
_entry.id   AF-A0A7S1WHC3-F1
#
_cell.length_a   1.000
_cell.length_b   1.000
_cell.length_c   1.000
_cell.angle_alpha   90.00
_cell.angle_beta   90.00
_cell.angle_gamma   90.00
#
_symmetry.space_group_name_H-M   'P 1'
#
loop_
_entity.id
_entity.type
_entity.pdbx_description
1 polymer ?
#
loop_
_entity_poly.entity_id
_entity_poly.type
_entity_poly.pdbx_seq_one_letter_code
_entity_poly.pdbx_strand_id
1 'polypeptide(L)'
;GVATVGLTSALLVSLTSGVVAAADQSTPVVMVDRALAKLLVSAIWLWAAIACICTLYIIFGGAGEIRRTPPTCYPIPEEVAQRLVSLQRLEGLKNVNGPEGRTYCVRCLVWRPSFKVGGRCHHCNICQRCVEGFDHHCGVFGRCIAGGNMPCFYLVIAMFFLGAVTSIGALLSTSAPLPDRRYFHTTPSPDVRQHTTMLWVQ
;
A
#
# COMPACT_ATOMS: atom_id res chain seq x y z
N GLY A 1 12.56 3.32 -2.99
CA GLY A 1 11.22 2.78 -3.29
C GLY A 1 10.35 2.83 -2.06
N VAL A 2 10.35 1.76 -1.25
CA VAL A 2 9.51 1.64 -0.04
C VAL A 2 9.58 2.86 0.89
N ALA A 3 10.79 3.33 1.25
CA ALA A 3 10.93 4.45 2.19
C ALA A 3 10.22 5.72 1.70
N THR A 4 10.38 6.04 0.40
CA THR A 4 9.69 7.18 -0.23
C THR A 4 8.18 7.03 -0.13
N VAL A 5 7.65 5.88 -0.55
CA VAL A 5 6.20 5.59 -0.50
C VAL A 5 5.67 5.63 0.93
N GLY A 6 6.41 5.05 1.88
CA GLY A 6 6.05 5.01 3.30
C GLY A 6 5.99 6.41 3.91
N LEU A 7 7.01 7.25 3.67
CA LEU A 7 7.05 8.62 4.17
C LEU A 7 5.95 9.48 3.55
N THR A 8 5.70 9.37 2.25
CA THR A 8 4.62 10.12 1.60
C THR A 8 3.25 9.70 2.13
N SER A 9 3.01 8.41 2.34
CA SER A 9 1.76 7.91 2.90
C SER A 9 1.57 8.36 4.35
N ALA A 10 2.62 8.29 5.17
CA ALA A 10 2.57 8.76 6.55
C ALA A 10 2.26 10.25 6.65
N LEU A 11 2.86 11.07 5.77
CA LEU A 11 2.57 12.49 5.67
C LEU A 11 1.11 12.75 5.28
N LEU A 12 0.59 12.06 4.26
CA LEU A 12 -0.81 12.22 3.80
C LEU A 12 -1.82 11.83 4.89
N VAL A 13 -1.60 10.70 5.56
CA VAL A 13 -2.45 10.24 6.68
C VAL A 13 -2.42 11.27 7.83
N SER A 14 -1.24 11.80 8.16
CA SER A 14 -1.06 12.78 9.22
C SER A 14 -1.72 14.12 8.89
N LEU A 15 -1.54 14.61 7.65
CA LEU A 15 -2.17 15.84 7.17
C LEU A 15 -3.69 15.73 7.17
N THR A 16 -4.24 14.63 6.64
CA THR A 16 -5.69 14.39 6.64
C THR A 16 -6.26 14.34 8.05
N SER A 17 -5.57 13.63 8.96
CA SER A 17 -5.96 13.59 10.38
C SER A 17 -5.92 14.98 11.03
N GLY A 18 -4.90 15.78 10.72
CA GLY A 18 -4.74 17.14 11.25
C GLY A 18 -5.83 18.10 10.75
N VAL A 19 -6.18 18.06 9.46
CA VAL A 19 -7.26 18.86 8.89
C VAL A 19 -8.59 18.53 9.55
N VAL A 20 -8.90 17.24 9.72
CA VAL A 20 -10.13 16.81 10.40
C VAL A 20 -10.17 17.25 11.86
N ALA A 21 -9.05 17.15 12.58
CA ALA A 21 -8.94 17.60 13.97
C ALA A 21 -9.09 19.13 14.11
N ALA A 22 -8.56 19.91 13.17
CA ALA A 22 -8.71 21.37 13.15
C ALA A 22 -10.17 21.77 12.86
N ALA A 23 -10.85 21.07 11.95
CA ALA A 23 -12.24 21.33 11.64
C ALA A 23 -13.18 21.08 12.85
N ASP A 24 -12.91 20.03 13.64
CA ASP A 24 -13.70 19.67 14.84
C ASP A 24 -13.78 20.80 15.89
N GLN A 25 -12.73 21.63 15.98
CA GLN A 25 -12.65 22.75 16.94
C GLN A 25 -13.42 24.00 16.49
N SER A 26 -13.74 24.11 15.20
CA SER A 26 -14.16 25.36 14.57
C SER A 26 -15.67 25.54 14.36
N THR A 27 -16.49 24.48 14.52
CA THR A 27 -17.94 24.56 14.22
C THR A 27 -18.80 23.84 15.27
N PRO A 28 -19.87 24.47 15.80
CA PRO A 28 -20.76 23.86 16.79
C PRO A 28 -21.91 23.01 16.22
N VAL A 29 -21.90 22.60 14.95
CA VAL A 29 -23.09 22.03 14.27
C VAL A 29 -22.86 20.61 13.75
N VAL A 30 -23.81 19.72 14.09
CA VAL A 30 -24.04 18.28 13.80
C VAL A 30 -23.08 17.26 14.44
N MET A 31 -23.55 16.60 15.51
CA MET A 31 -22.90 15.45 16.17
C MET A 31 -22.63 14.27 15.22
N VAL A 32 -23.47 14.08 14.19
CA VAL A 32 -23.36 13.01 13.18
C VAL A 32 -22.11 13.18 12.30
N ASP A 33 -21.79 14.41 11.88
CA ASP A 33 -20.62 14.69 11.03
C ASP A 33 -19.31 14.42 11.77
N ARG A 34 -19.27 14.69 13.08
CA ARG A 34 -18.10 14.41 13.94
C ARG A 34 -17.86 12.92 14.14
N ALA A 35 -18.92 12.15 14.37
CA ALA A 35 -18.81 10.70 14.53
C ALA A 35 -18.33 10.03 13.23
N LEU A 36 -18.87 10.46 12.09
CA LEU A 36 -18.44 10.00 10.77
C LEU A 36 -16.98 10.36 10.49
N ALA A 37 -16.56 11.59 10.75
CA ALA A 37 -15.17 12.02 10.54
C ALA A 37 -14.19 11.20 11.40
N LYS A 38 -14.50 10.95 12.67
CA LYS A 38 -13.68 10.08 13.56
C LYS A 38 -13.62 8.64 13.07
N LEU A 39 -14.73 8.09 12.58
CA LEU A 39 -14.76 6.75 11.99
C LEU A 39 -13.89 6.67 10.74
N LEU A 40 -13.98 7.66 9.84
CA LEU A 40 -13.18 7.72 8.62
C LEU A 40 -11.69 7.85 8.92
N VAL A 41 -11.30 8.73 9.85
CA VAL A 41 -9.90 8.84 10.29
C VAL A 41 -9.40 7.53 10.91
N SER A 42 -10.21 6.88 11.74
CA SER A 42 -9.86 5.58 12.33
C SER A 42 -9.67 4.51 11.26
N ALA A 43 -10.51 4.51 10.22
CA ALA A 43 -10.38 3.61 9.07
C ALA A 43 -9.08 3.88 8.28
N ILE A 44 -8.71 5.15 8.05
CA ILE A 44 -7.46 5.52 7.38
C ILE A 44 -6.25 4.94 8.13
N TRP A 45 -6.20 5.08 9.45
CA TRP A 45 -5.13 4.50 10.27
C TRP A 45 -5.12 2.97 10.22
N LEU A 46 -6.29 2.33 10.20
CA LEU A 46 -6.40 0.88 10.04
C LEU A 46 -5.85 0.41 8.68
N TRP A 47 -6.22 1.07 7.58
CA TRP A 47 -5.71 0.74 6.23
C TRP A 47 -4.20 0.93 6.15
N ALA A 48 -3.67 2.01 6.74
CA ALA A 48 -2.25 2.27 6.81
C ALA A 48 -1.51 1.18 7.62
N ALA A 49 -2.07 0.73 8.74
CA ALA A 49 -1.49 -0.34 9.55
C ALA A 49 -1.46 -1.67 8.79
N ILE A 50 -2.56 -2.06 8.12
CA ILE A 50 -2.64 -3.28 7.31
C ILE A 50 -1.63 -3.21 6.15
N ALA A 51 -1.55 -2.08 5.44
CA ALA A 51 -0.58 -1.87 4.37
C ALA A 51 0.86 -1.96 4.87
N CYS A 52 1.15 -1.41 6.05
CA CYS A 52 2.46 -1.49 6.69
C CYS A 52 2.83 -2.95 7.01
N ILE A 53 1.94 -3.71 7.65
CA ILE A 53 2.17 -5.12 7.98
C ILE A 53 2.42 -5.94 6.70
N CYS A 54 1.59 -5.76 5.67
CA CYS A 54 1.77 -6.46 4.40
C CYS A 54 3.09 -6.07 3.71
N THR A 55 3.48 -4.79 3.77
CA THR A 55 4.76 -4.32 3.24
C THR A 55 5.94 -4.94 3.99
N LEU A 56 5.88 -5.01 5.32
CA LEU A 56 6.90 -5.70 6.13
C LEU A 56 6.99 -7.18 5.75
N TYR A 57 5.86 -7.85 5.53
CA TYR A 57 5.86 -9.23 5.05
C TYR A 57 6.48 -9.36 3.65
N ILE A 58 6.22 -8.45 2.73
CA ILE A 58 6.85 -8.47 1.39
C ILE A 58 8.38 -8.31 1.52
N ILE A 59 8.84 -7.42 2.39
CA ILE A 59 10.26 -7.08 2.58
C ILE A 59 11.03 -8.17 3.31
N PHE A 60 10.47 -8.73 4.38
CA PHE A 60 11.17 -9.64 5.27
C PHE A 60 10.72 -11.09 5.11
N GLY A 61 9.49 -11.32 4.65
CA GLY A 61 8.94 -12.64 4.40
C GLY A 61 9.48 -13.31 3.14
N GLY A 62 9.13 -14.58 2.97
CA GLY A 62 9.52 -15.40 1.83
C GLY A 62 8.58 -15.22 0.64
N ALA A 63 9.11 -14.85 -0.52
CA ALA A 63 8.32 -14.72 -1.75
C ALA A 63 8.05 -16.08 -2.45
N GLY A 64 8.62 -17.19 -1.94
CA GLY A 64 8.67 -18.49 -2.65
C GLY A 64 10.04 -18.78 -3.24
N GLU A 65 11.13 -18.37 -2.58
CA GLU A 65 12.49 -18.68 -3.01
C GLU A 65 12.77 -20.19 -2.91
N ILE A 66 13.26 -20.78 -4.00
CA ILE A 66 13.70 -22.16 -4.04
C ILE A 66 15.09 -22.24 -3.40
N ARG A 67 15.14 -22.66 -2.14
CA ARG A 67 16.39 -22.80 -1.39
C ARG A 67 17.17 -24.03 -1.87
N ARG A 68 18.49 -23.92 -1.83
CA ARG A 68 19.40 -25.05 -2.03
C ARG A 68 19.29 -25.99 -0.82
N THR A 69 18.76 -27.17 -1.05
CA THR A 69 18.69 -28.26 -0.09
C THR A 69 19.02 -29.55 -0.84
N PRO A 70 19.43 -30.65 -0.17
CA PRO A 70 19.68 -31.90 -0.86
C PRO A 70 18.57 -32.33 -1.85
N PRO A 71 17.25 -32.27 -1.51
CA PRO A 71 16.20 -32.65 -2.45
C PRO A 71 15.99 -31.67 -3.61
N THR A 72 16.37 -30.40 -3.48
CA THR A 72 16.30 -29.44 -4.60
C THR A 72 17.57 -29.46 -5.44
N CYS A 73 18.72 -29.85 -4.90
CA CYS A 73 19.97 -29.88 -5.65
C CYS A 73 20.21 -31.20 -6.40
N TYR A 74 19.71 -32.32 -5.87
CA TYR A 74 20.05 -33.67 -6.35
C TYR A 74 18.84 -34.44 -6.92
N PRO A 75 19.08 -35.36 -7.87
CA PRO A 75 20.37 -35.60 -8.55
C PRO A 75 20.72 -34.43 -9.49
N ILE A 76 22.00 -34.10 -9.61
CA ILE A 76 22.46 -33.09 -10.58
C ILE A 76 22.38 -33.73 -11.98
N PRO A 77 21.83 -33.06 -13.00
CA PRO A 77 21.83 -33.57 -14.36
C PRO A 77 23.25 -33.85 -14.86
N GLU A 78 23.44 -34.96 -15.57
CA GLU A 78 24.75 -35.45 -16.01
C GLU A 78 25.56 -34.39 -16.77
N GLU A 79 24.94 -33.67 -17.70
CA GLU A 79 25.58 -32.59 -18.47
C GLU A 79 26.14 -31.47 -17.58
N VAL A 80 25.46 -31.17 -16.48
CA VAL A 80 25.89 -30.15 -15.51
C VAL A 80 26.99 -30.74 -14.62
N ALA A 81 26.82 -31.97 -14.16
CA ALA A 81 27.80 -32.67 -13.33
C ALA A 81 29.15 -32.79 -14.04
N GLN A 82 29.16 -33.19 -15.32
CA GLN A 82 30.38 -33.32 -16.13
C GLN A 82 31.15 -32.00 -16.25
N ARG A 83 30.44 -30.88 -16.45
CA ARG A 83 31.07 -29.56 -16.50
C ARG A 83 31.64 -29.12 -15.16
N LEU A 84 30.92 -29.39 -14.08
CA LEU A 84 31.39 -29.09 -12.72
C LEU A 84 32.65 -29.89 -12.38
N VAL A 85 32.67 -31.19 -12.69
CA VAL A 85 33.83 -32.07 -12.46
C VAL A 85 35.04 -31.66 -13.32
N SER A 86 34.81 -31.26 -14.58
CA SER A 86 35.86 -30.78 -15.49
C SER A 86 36.27 -29.31 -15.25
N LEU A 87 35.77 -28.67 -14.18
CA LEU A 87 36.02 -27.26 -13.84
C LEU A 87 35.69 -26.28 -14.98
N GLN A 88 34.74 -26.66 -15.83
CA GLN A 88 34.24 -25.82 -16.89
C GLN A 88 33.18 -24.86 -16.37
N ARG A 89 33.13 -23.67 -16.97
CA ARG A 89 32.08 -22.70 -16.64
C ARG A 89 30.73 -23.14 -17.20
N LEU A 90 29.66 -22.76 -16.50
CA LEU A 90 28.28 -23.10 -16.84
C LEU A 90 27.59 -22.04 -17.72
N GLU A 91 28.25 -20.94 -18.08
CA GLU A 91 27.63 -19.96 -18.98
C GLU A 91 27.29 -20.59 -20.34
N GLY A 92 26.15 -20.17 -20.88
CA GLY A 92 25.62 -20.69 -22.14
C GLY A 92 24.84 -22.00 -22.02
N LEU A 93 24.91 -22.71 -20.88
CA LEU A 93 24.04 -23.87 -20.67
C LEU A 93 22.58 -23.45 -20.51
N LYS A 94 21.70 -24.17 -21.19
CA LYS A 94 20.25 -24.06 -21.01
C LYS A 94 19.84 -24.80 -19.74
N ASN A 95 18.69 -24.44 -19.18
CA ASN A 95 18.09 -25.20 -18.09
C ASN A 95 17.69 -26.59 -18.61
N VAL A 96 17.91 -27.62 -17.79
CA VAL A 96 17.63 -29.03 -18.17
C VAL A 96 16.19 -29.36 -17.84
N ASN A 97 15.46 -29.98 -18.76
CA ASN A 97 14.12 -30.50 -18.48
C ASN A 97 14.23 -31.85 -17.76
N GLY A 98 13.61 -31.95 -16.60
CA GLY A 98 13.56 -33.17 -15.80
C GLY A 98 12.23 -33.90 -15.92
N PRO A 99 12.09 -35.05 -15.23
CA PRO A 99 10.85 -35.80 -15.19
C PRO A 99 9.73 -34.98 -14.54
N GLU A 100 8.48 -35.33 -14.90
CA GLU A 100 7.26 -34.72 -14.36
C GLU A 100 7.15 -33.20 -14.59
N GLY A 101 7.86 -32.68 -15.60
CA GLY A 101 7.84 -31.25 -15.94
C GLY A 101 8.63 -30.38 -14.97
N ARG A 102 9.50 -30.96 -14.13
CA ARG A 102 10.51 -30.20 -13.36
C ARG A 102 11.57 -29.65 -14.29
N THR A 103 12.22 -28.55 -13.91
CA THR A 103 13.33 -27.97 -14.68
C THR A 103 14.52 -27.66 -13.78
N TYR A 104 15.73 -28.04 -14.19
CA TYR A 104 16.94 -27.75 -13.43
C TYR A 104 17.52 -26.41 -13.84
N CYS A 105 17.63 -25.49 -12.88
CA CYS A 105 18.30 -24.22 -13.11
C CYS A 105 19.81 -24.38 -12.99
N VAL A 106 20.52 -24.34 -14.11
CA VAL A 106 21.99 -24.47 -14.14
C VAL A 106 22.73 -23.35 -13.41
N ARG A 107 22.11 -22.16 -13.30
CA ARG A 107 22.67 -21.00 -12.59
C ARG A 107 22.55 -21.13 -11.08
N CYS A 108 21.42 -21.63 -10.60
CA CYS A 108 21.17 -21.80 -9.17
C CYS A 108 21.58 -23.18 -8.67
N LEU A 109 21.81 -24.15 -9.55
CA LEU A 109 22.02 -25.57 -9.23
C LEU A 109 20.86 -26.15 -8.40
N VAL A 110 19.62 -25.84 -8.79
CA VAL A 110 18.41 -26.33 -8.13
C VAL A 110 17.37 -26.78 -9.16
N TRP A 111 16.68 -27.86 -8.85
CA TRP A 111 15.43 -28.28 -9.44
C TRP A 111 14.32 -27.30 -9.07
N ARG A 112 13.63 -26.82 -10.09
CA ARG A 112 12.37 -26.11 -9.97
C ARG A 112 11.23 -27.13 -9.99
N PRO A 113 10.24 -27.00 -9.11
CA PRO A 113 9.06 -27.84 -9.15
C PRO A 113 8.33 -27.66 -10.48
N SER A 114 7.47 -28.63 -10.80
CA SER A 114 6.65 -28.56 -11.99
C SER A 114 5.64 -27.41 -11.87
N PHE A 115 5.17 -26.92 -13.03
CA PHE A 115 4.17 -25.86 -13.08
C PHE A 115 2.89 -26.21 -12.29
N LYS A 116 2.53 -27.49 -12.20
CA LYS A 116 1.34 -27.96 -11.49
C LYS A 116 1.43 -27.80 -9.97
N VAL A 117 2.63 -27.82 -9.40
CA VAL A 117 2.86 -27.79 -7.94
C VAL A 117 3.30 -26.40 -7.49
N GLY A 118 4.34 -25.84 -8.10
CA GLY A 118 4.94 -24.56 -7.69
C GLY A 118 4.62 -23.38 -8.60
N GLY A 119 3.73 -23.56 -9.59
CA GLY A 119 3.43 -22.53 -10.58
C GLY A 119 4.63 -22.21 -11.49
N ARG A 120 4.57 -21.05 -12.17
CA ARG A 120 5.65 -20.61 -13.08
C ARG A 120 6.91 -20.26 -12.29
N CYS A 121 7.95 -21.08 -12.40
CA CYS A 121 9.20 -20.85 -11.72
C CYS A 121 10.21 -20.12 -12.61
N HIS A 122 10.75 -19.00 -12.16
CA HIS A 122 11.73 -18.21 -12.90
C HIS A 122 12.98 -17.92 -12.07
N HIS A 123 14.11 -17.77 -12.76
CA HIS A 123 15.32 -17.22 -12.15
C HIS A 123 15.30 -15.71 -12.33
N CYS A 124 15.31 -14.98 -11.23
CA CYS A 124 15.43 -13.53 -11.24
C CYS A 124 16.90 -13.14 -11.32
N ASN A 125 17.33 -12.53 -12.43
CA ASN A 125 18.72 -12.08 -12.62
C ASN A 125 19.12 -10.96 -11.65
N ILE A 126 18.14 -10.21 -11.12
CA ILE A 126 18.43 -9.13 -10.16
C ILE A 126 18.66 -9.72 -8.77
N CYS A 127 17.80 -10.65 -8.34
CA CYS A 127 17.88 -11.29 -7.03
C CYS A 127 18.80 -12.52 -6.99
N GLN A 128 19.31 -12.97 -8.14
CA GLN A 128 20.19 -14.14 -8.33
C GLN A 128 19.65 -15.43 -7.69
N ARG A 129 18.34 -15.66 -7.79
CA ARG A 129 17.66 -16.81 -7.18
C ARG A 129 16.47 -17.28 -8.01
N CYS A 130 16.12 -18.56 -7.87
CA CYS A 130 14.88 -19.10 -8.42
C CYS A 130 13.72 -18.85 -7.47
N VAL A 131 12.57 -18.47 -8.01
CA VAL A 131 11.35 -18.19 -7.25
C VAL A 131 10.17 -18.92 -7.89
N GLU A 132 9.36 -19.55 -7.07
CA GLU A 132 8.10 -20.22 -7.42
C GLU A 132 6.98 -19.21 -7.62
N GLY A 133 6.04 -19.49 -8.53
CA GLY A 133 4.94 -18.58 -8.85
C GLY A 133 5.41 -17.16 -9.18
N PHE A 134 6.54 -17.01 -9.87
CA PHE A 134 7.16 -15.74 -10.17
C PHE A 134 6.26 -14.88 -11.08
N ASP A 135 6.12 -13.61 -10.72
CA ASP A 135 5.47 -12.60 -11.54
C ASP A 135 6.50 -11.60 -12.05
N HIS A 136 7.12 -10.82 -11.15
CA HIS A 136 8.14 -9.84 -11.51
C HIS A 136 9.10 -9.53 -10.36
N HIS A 137 10.21 -8.85 -10.68
CA HIS A 137 11.02 -8.16 -9.68
C HIS A 137 10.53 -6.72 -9.54
N CYS A 138 10.05 -6.36 -8.34
CA CYS A 138 9.55 -5.02 -8.09
C CYS A 138 10.69 -4.12 -7.59
N GLY A 139 11.02 -3.09 -8.37
CA GLY A 139 12.03 -2.08 -7.97
C GLY A 139 11.60 -1.22 -6.78
N VAL A 140 10.30 -1.10 -6.50
CA VAL A 140 9.81 -0.36 -5.32
C VAL A 140 10.16 -1.10 -4.04
N PHE A 141 9.86 -2.39 -3.98
CA PHE A 141 10.14 -3.27 -2.83
C PHE A 141 11.58 -3.80 -2.81
N GLY A 142 12.29 -3.76 -3.95
CA GLY A 142 13.62 -4.36 -4.09
C GLY A 142 13.60 -5.90 -4.01
N ARG A 143 12.46 -6.53 -4.31
CA ARG A 143 12.23 -7.98 -4.15
C ARG A 143 11.37 -8.54 -5.26
N CYS A 144 11.43 -9.85 -5.43
CA CYS A 144 10.48 -10.56 -6.29
C CYS A 144 9.07 -10.55 -5.68
N ILE A 145 8.09 -10.27 -6.52
CA ILE A 145 6.68 -10.53 -6.25
C ILE A 145 6.34 -11.86 -6.91
N ALA A 146 5.79 -12.75 -6.11
CA ALA A 146 5.62 -14.15 -6.46
C ALA A 146 4.54 -14.79 -5.58
N GLY A 147 4.19 -16.04 -5.87
CA GLY A 147 3.07 -16.73 -5.21
C GLY A 147 3.07 -16.62 -3.68
N GLY A 148 4.25 -16.71 -3.04
CA GLY A 148 4.37 -16.66 -1.58
C GLY A 148 4.04 -15.29 -0.95
N ASN A 149 4.13 -14.19 -1.69
CA ASN A 149 3.80 -12.84 -1.18
C ASN A 149 2.71 -12.12 -1.99
N MET A 150 2.13 -12.77 -3.00
CA MET A 150 1.12 -12.20 -3.87
C MET A 150 -0.13 -11.70 -3.12
N PRO A 151 -0.68 -12.40 -2.10
CA PRO A 151 -1.82 -11.89 -1.34
C PRO A 151 -1.52 -10.55 -0.64
N CYS A 152 -0.35 -10.45 0.00
CA CYS A 152 0.09 -9.20 0.63
C CYS A 152 0.31 -8.09 -0.39
N PHE A 153 0.83 -8.41 -1.58
CA PHE A 153 0.99 -7.44 -2.67
C PHE A 153 -0.35 -6.86 -3.11
N TYR A 154 -1.37 -7.70 -3.33
CA TYR A 154 -2.71 -7.22 -3.65
C TYR A 154 -3.35 -6.41 -2.52
N LEU A 155 -3.17 -6.82 -1.27
CA LEU A 155 -3.67 -6.08 -0.12
C LEU A 155 -3.03 -4.68 -0.01
N VAL A 156 -1.73 -4.54 -0.23
CA VAL A 156 -1.08 -3.21 -0.23
C VAL A 156 -1.70 -2.30 -1.28
N ILE A 157 -1.94 -2.80 -2.50
CA ILE A 157 -2.59 -2.03 -3.56
C ILE A 157 -4.02 -1.66 -3.17
N ALA A 158 -4.81 -2.61 -2.66
CA ALA A 158 -6.18 -2.37 -2.23
C ALA A 158 -6.27 -1.33 -1.10
N MET A 159 -5.39 -1.44 -0.08
CA MET A 159 -5.36 -0.50 1.04
C MET A 159 -4.94 0.91 0.60
N PHE A 160 -4.10 1.04 -0.43
CA PHE A 160 -3.78 2.34 -1.01
C PHE A 160 -5.02 3.02 -1.60
N PHE A 161 -5.81 2.32 -2.42
CA PHE A 161 -7.03 2.87 -3.00
C PHE A 161 -8.12 3.15 -1.95
N LEU A 162 -8.35 2.22 -1.03
CA LEU A 162 -9.28 2.41 0.08
C LEU A 162 -8.88 3.59 0.97
N GLY A 163 -7.58 3.71 1.28
CA GLY A 163 -7.02 4.85 2.01
C GLY A 163 -7.24 6.18 1.29
N ALA A 164 -7.03 6.22 -0.03
CA ALA A 164 -7.27 7.42 -0.83
C ALA A 164 -8.74 7.84 -0.81
N VAL A 165 -9.67 6.90 -1.07
CA VAL A 165 -11.12 7.17 -1.07
C VAL A 165 -11.60 7.61 0.31
N THR A 166 -11.16 6.94 1.37
CA THR A 166 -11.53 7.32 2.75
C THR A 166 -10.95 8.67 3.17
N SER A 167 -9.74 9.01 2.72
CA SER A 167 -9.14 10.33 2.95
C SER A 167 -9.94 11.45 2.27
N ILE A 168 -10.37 11.23 1.02
CA ILE A 168 -11.24 12.18 0.30
C ILE A 168 -12.57 12.34 1.05
N GLY A 169 -13.21 11.24 1.45
CA GLY A 169 -14.45 11.27 2.23
C GLY A 169 -14.31 12.04 3.54
N ALA A 170 -13.20 11.85 4.26
CA ALA A 170 -12.92 12.56 5.50
C ALA A 170 -12.79 14.07 5.28
N LEU A 171 -12.09 14.49 4.21
CA LEU A 171 -11.98 15.90 3.85
C LEU A 171 -13.33 16.51 3.46
N LEU A 172 -14.14 15.80 2.67
CA LEU A 172 -15.48 16.26 2.28
C LEU A 172 -16.43 16.38 3.48
N SER A 173 -16.32 15.50 4.47
CA SER A 173 -17.11 15.63 5.71
C SER A 173 -16.76 16.88 6.54
N THR A 174 -15.62 17.52 6.27
CA THR A 174 -15.20 18.76 6.95
C THR A 174 -15.52 20.02 6.16
N SER A 175 -15.83 19.93 4.87
CA SER A 175 -16.23 21.07 4.05
C SER A 175 -17.70 21.42 4.30
N ALA A 176 -17.98 22.20 5.35
CA ALA A 176 -19.29 22.80 5.54
C ALA A 176 -19.55 23.86 4.43
N PRO A 177 -20.76 23.95 3.86
CA PRO A 177 -21.14 25.09 3.03
C PRO A 177 -21.01 26.38 3.85
N LEU A 178 -20.38 27.41 3.27
CA LEU A 178 -20.35 28.73 3.90
C LEU A 178 -21.79 29.17 4.23
N PRO A 179 -22.07 29.70 5.44
CA PRO A 179 -23.38 30.24 5.73
C PRO A 179 -23.69 31.36 4.72
N ASP A 180 -24.86 31.28 4.09
CA ASP A 180 -25.30 32.26 3.09
C ASP A 180 -25.26 33.67 3.71
N ARG A 181 -24.46 34.56 3.11
CA ARG A 181 -24.21 35.93 3.58
C ARG A 181 -25.50 36.76 3.68
N ARG A 182 -26.60 36.27 3.12
CA ARG A 182 -27.93 36.90 3.13
C ARG A 182 -28.61 36.97 4.50
N TYR A 183 -28.16 36.23 5.51
CA TYR A 183 -28.78 36.28 6.85
C TYR A 183 -28.33 37.47 7.73
N PHE A 184 -27.26 38.19 7.36
CA PHE A 184 -26.73 39.31 8.16
C PHE A 184 -27.39 40.68 7.88
N HIS A 185 -28.30 40.77 6.90
CA HIS A 185 -28.90 42.05 6.47
C HIS A 185 -30.33 42.30 6.98
N THR A 186 -30.89 41.44 7.85
CA THR A 186 -32.29 41.55 8.30
C THR A 186 -32.48 41.94 9.77
N THR A 187 -31.45 42.36 10.51
CA THR A 187 -31.67 43.06 11.78
C THR A 187 -31.98 44.53 11.49
N PRO A 188 -33.20 45.03 11.77
CA PRO A 188 -33.45 46.47 11.74
C PRO A 188 -32.66 47.10 12.89
N SER A 189 -31.97 48.21 12.64
CA SER A 189 -31.43 49.03 13.73
C SER A 189 -32.59 49.50 14.61
N PRO A 190 -32.50 49.47 15.95
CA PRO A 190 -33.45 50.18 16.78
C PRO A 190 -33.33 51.67 16.44
N ASP A 191 -34.45 52.24 16.01
CA ASP A 191 -34.59 53.65 15.67
C ASP A 191 -34.25 54.50 16.90
N VAL A 192 -33.06 55.10 16.88
CA VAL A 192 -32.66 56.16 17.79
C VAL A 192 -32.75 57.46 17.02
N ARG A 193 -33.92 58.10 17.03
CA ARG A 193 -34.01 59.56 16.95
C ARG A 193 -35.35 60.13 17.44
N GLN A 194 -35.20 60.96 18.47
CA GLN A 194 -35.85 62.25 18.66
C GLN A 194 -37.37 62.27 18.87
N HIS A 195 -37.77 62.59 20.10
CA HIS A 195 -38.61 63.77 20.34
C HIS A 195 -38.35 64.33 21.74
N THR A 196 -37.35 65.21 21.82
CA THR A 196 -37.26 66.25 22.84
C THR A 196 -38.14 67.43 22.39
N THR A 197 -38.64 68.17 23.38
CA THR A 197 -39.32 69.48 23.35
C THR A 197 -40.79 69.54 22.96
N MET A 198 -41.63 69.87 23.95
CA MET A 198 -42.39 71.13 23.89
C MET A 198 -42.64 71.67 25.30
N LEU A 199 -42.12 72.87 25.52
CA LEU A 199 -42.29 73.74 26.68
C LEU A 199 -43.46 74.70 26.40
N TRP A 200 -44.26 74.97 27.46
CA TRP A 200 -45.22 76.08 27.67
C TRP A 200 -46.46 76.17 26.75
N VAL A 201 -47.66 76.17 27.34
CA VAL A 201 -48.61 77.31 27.44
C VAL A 201 -49.80 76.93 28.33
N GLN A 202 -50.08 77.80 29.32
CA GLN A 202 -51.24 77.95 30.21
C GLN A 202 -51.43 76.97 31.38
#